data_AF-K8EDD3-F1
#
_entry.id   AF-K8EDD3-F1
#
_cell.length_a   1.000
_cell.length_b   1.000
_cell.length_c   1.000
_cell.angle_alpha   90.00
_cell.angle_beta   90.00
_cell.angle_gamma   90.00
#
_symmetry.space_group_name_H-M   'P 1'
#
loop_
_entity.id
_entity.type
_entity.pdbx_description
1 polymer ?
#
loop_
_entity_poly.entity_id
_entity_poly.type
_entity_poly.pdbx_seq_one_letter_code
_entity_poly.pdbx_strand_id
1 'polypeptide(L)'
;MADIKDAVQRDADRSTNVDFAKFKQQLTNSPEIVDLFQKAYTTLKLPKYESTEVEDVTKAFKVLEDEAKKQAAESAKRIQELEKELVLLKEERESLERVTMDEIFEREPEMREKFNEQIKKDEWF
;
A
#
# COMPACT_ATOMS: atom_id res chain seq x y z
N MET A 1 13.40 -1.94 3.00
CA MET A 1 12.98 -0.53 2.86
C MET A 1 13.89 0.42 3.65
N ALA A 2 14.37 0.06 4.84
CA ALA A 2 15.37 0.86 5.59
C ALA A 2 16.68 1.07 4.80
N ASP A 3 17.19 0.03 4.14
CA ASP A 3 18.49 0.09 3.44
C ASP A 3 18.57 1.12 2.30
N ILE A 4 17.47 1.31 1.56
CA ILE A 4 17.43 2.26 0.45
C ILE A 4 17.40 3.69 0.99
N LYS A 5 16.60 3.93 2.04
CA LYS A 5 16.52 5.24 2.69
C LYS A 5 17.87 5.62 3.32
N ASP A 6 18.53 4.66 3.97
CA ASP A 6 19.84 4.88 4.61
C ASP A 6 20.99 5.03 3.59
N ALA A 7 20.89 4.38 2.42
CA ALA A 7 21.84 4.60 1.33
C ALA A 7 21.70 6.01 0.72
N VAL A 8 20.47 6.43 0.41
CA VAL A 8 20.20 7.78 -0.11
C VAL A 8 20.60 8.85 0.90
N GLN A 9 20.32 8.63 2.19
CA GLN A 9 20.69 9.57 3.25
C GLN A 9 22.21 9.68 3.39
N ARG A 10 22.96 8.57 3.35
CA ARG A 10 24.43 8.60 3.37
C ARG A 10 25.04 9.35 2.20
N ASP A 11 24.48 9.21 1.01
CA ASP A 11 24.97 9.96 -0.16
C ASP A 11 24.61 11.44 -0.09
N ALA A 12 23.47 11.79 0.52
CA ALA A 12 23.12 13.18 0.83
C ALA A 12 24.01 13.80 1.93
N ASP A 13 24.44 12.99 2.90
CA ASP A 13 25.29 13.40 4.03
C ASP A 13 26.79 13.45 3.68
N ARG A 14 27.19 13.02 2.47
CA ARG A 14 28.56 13.29 1.98
C ARG A 14 28.72 14.80 1.83
N SER A 15 29.42 15.40 2.79
CA SER A 15 29.75 16.83 2.85
C SER A 15 30.04 17.37 1.45
N THR A 16 29.16 18.25 0.98
CA THR A 16 29.31 19.01 -0.27
C THR A 16 30.47 20.01 -0.21
N ASN A 17 31.06 20.20 0.98
CA ASN A 17 32.16 21.12 1.20
C ASN A 17 33.50 20.38 1.09
N VAL A 18 34.24 20.68 0.02
CA VAL A 18 35.60 20.18 -0.22
C VAL A 18 36.59 21.02 0.60
N ASP A 19 37.35 20.38 1.48
CA ASP A 19 38.38 21.06 2.29
C ASP A 19 39.70 21.21 1.51
N PHE A 20 39.77 22.23 0.66
CA PHE A 20 40.94 22.54 -0.16
C PHE A 20 42.20 22.86 0.67
N ALA A 21 42.05 23.36 1.91
CA ALA A 21 43.19 23.70 2.77
C ALA A 21 43.93 22.44 3.24
N LYS A 22 43.18 21.40 3.60
CA LYS A 22 43.74 20.09 3.94
C LYS A 22 44.48 19.46 2.75
N PHE A 23 43.92 19.55 1.54
CA PHE A 23 44.56 19.01 0.33
C PHE A 23 45.84 19.76 -0.05
N LYS A 24 45.90 21.08 0.13
CA LYS A 24 47.14 21.85 -0.06
C LYS A 24 48.25 21.44 0.89
N GLN A 25 47.92 21.13 2.15
CA GLN A 25 48.90 20.65 3.13
C GLN A 25 49.41 19.24 2.83
N GLN A 26 48.58 18.38 2.22
CA GLN A 26 48.96 17.01 1.86
C GLN A 26 49.75 16.93 0.54
N LEU A 27 49.53 17.87 -0.39
CA LEU A 27 50.26 17.98 -1.66
C LEU A 27 51.44 18.94 -1.55
N THR A 28 52.49 18.52 -0.83
CA THR A 28 53.68 19.34 -0.57
C THR A 28 54.47 19.70 -1.82
N ASN A 29 54.39 18.88 -2.88
CA ASN A 29 55.20 19.06 -4.11
C ASN A 29 54.53 19.93 -5.18
N SER A 30 53.22 20.20 -5.11
CA SER A 30 52.50 20.97 -6.15
C SER A 30 51.20 21.57 -5.61
N PRO A 31 51.27 22.56 -4.69
CA PRO A 31 50.09 23.22 -4.15
C PRO A 31 49.29 24.00 -5.22
N GLU A 32 49.94 24.42 -6.30
CA GLU A 32 49.32 25.14 -7.42
C GLU A 32 48.22 24.33 -8.15
N ILE A 33 48.32 23.00 -8.13
CA ILE A 33 47.31 22.11 -8.74
C ILE A 33 45.99 22.22 -7.97
N VAL A 34 46.07 22.31 -6.64
CA VAL A 34 44.88 22.44 -5.78
C VAL A 34 44.23 23.81 -5.98
N ASP A 35 45.02 24.87 -6.19
CA ASP A 35 44.52 26.20 -6.53
C ASP A 35 43.79 26.25 -7.88
N LEU A 36 44.35 25.58 -8.89
CA LEU A 36 43.74 25.52 -10.21
C LEU A 36 42.43 24.71 -10.20
N PHE A 37 42.40 23.62 -9.45
CA PHE A 37 41.19 22.82 -9.25
C PHE A 37 40.13 23.55 -8.42
N GLN A 38 40.52 24.27 -7.37
CA GLN A 38 39.61 25.10 -6.57
C GLN A 38 38.95 26.19 -7.43
N LYS A 39 39.72 26.87 -8.29
CA LYS A 39 39.19 27.86 -9.24
C LYS A 39 38.21 27.22 -10.23
N ALA A 40 38.57 26.07 -10.82
CA ALA A 40 37.70 25.36 -11.75
C ALA A 40 36.39 24.89 -11.08
N TYR A 41 36.48 24.35 -9.86
CA TYR A 41 35.34 23.89 -9.07
C TYR A 41 34.37 25.03 -8.72
N THR A 42 34.91 26.17 -8.27
CA THR A 42 34.09 27.36 -7.92
C THR A 42 33.43 28.01 -9.14
N THR A 43 34.04 27.85 -10.32
CA THR A 43 33.50 28.37 -11.59
C THR A 43 32.44 27.43 -12.20
N LEU A 44 32.42 26.17 -11.78
CA LEU A 44 31.51 25.16 -12.28
C LEU A 44 30.11 25.37 -11.69
N LYS A 45 29.22 26.04 -12.44
CA LYS A 45 27.78 26.03 -12.14
C LYS A 45 27.18 24.77 -12.76
N LEU A 46 26.91 23.75 -11.95
CA LEU A 46 26.14 22.62 -12.43
C LEU A 46 24.72 23.08 -12.81
N PRO A 47 24.22 22.70 -14.00
CA PRO A 47 22.83 22.93 -14.34
C PRO A 47 21.95 22.17 -13.35
N LYS A 48 20.95 22.85 -12.82
CA LYS A 48 19.98 22.24 -11.92
C LYS A 48 19.17 21.22 -12.73
N TYR A 49 19.31 19.94 -12.42
CA TYR A 49 18.52 18.90 -13.03
C TYR A 49 17.11 18.94 -12.42
N GLU A 50 16.13 19.42 -13.20
CA GLU A 50 14.72 19.31 -12.82
C GLU A 50 14.24 17.90 -13.20
N SER A 51 14.31 16.98 -12.24
CA SER A 51 13.82 15.62 -12.40
C SER A 51 12.29 15.63 -12.46
N THR A 52 11.72 15.42 -13.65
CA THR A 52 10.30 15.12 -13.83
C THR A 52 9.92 13.76 -13.24
N GLU A 53 10.89 12.86 -13.10
CA GLU A 53 10.71 11.50 -12.59
C GLU A 53 10.23 11.49 -11.12
N VAL A 54 10.69 12.45 -10.30
CA VAL A 54 10.23 12.57 -8.91
C VAL A 54 8.74 12.94 -8.84
N GLU A 55 8.27 13.82 -9.72
CA GLU A 55 6.85 14.15 -9.79
C GLU A 55 6.00 12.97 -10.27
N ASP A 56 6.48 12.23 -11.27
CA ASP A 56 5.77 11.08 -11.82
C ASP A 56 5.67 9.93 -10.81
N VAL A 57 6.75 9.66 -10.07
CA VAL A 57 6.73 8.69 -8.96
C VAL A 57 5.79 9.15 -7.86
N THR A 58 5.79 10.44 -7.51
CA THR A 58 4.90 10.99 -6.47
C THR A 58 3.42 10.84 -6.87
N LYS A 59 3.08 11.10 -8.14
CA LYS A 59 1.72 10.90 -8.67
C LYS A 59 1.32 9.43 -8.61
N ALA A 60 2.19 8.52 -9.06
CA ALA A 60 1.92 7.09 -9.02
C ALA A 60 1.72 6.58 -7.58
N PHE A 61 2.55 7.05 -6.64
CA PHE A 61 2.46 6.67 -5.24
C PHE A 61 1.14 7.13 -4.60
N LYS A 62 0.69 8.34 -4.94
CA LYS A 62 -0.58 8.89 -4.45
C LYS A 62 -1.78 8.05 -4.92
N VAL A 63 -1.77 7.58 -6.17
CA VAL A 63 -2.84 6.69 -6.69
C VAL A 63 -2.88 5.39 -5.89
N LEU A 64 -1.72 4.79 -5.62
CA LEU A 64 -1.62 3.56 -4.82
C LEU A 64 -2.10 3.78 -3.38
N GLU A 65 -1.78 4.91 -2.76
CA GLU A 65 -2.26 5.23 -1.42
C GLU A 65 -3.78 5.38 -1.35
N ASP A 66 -4.38 6.03 -2.35
CA ASP A 66 -5.83 6.23 -2.39
C ASP A 66 -6.57 4.91 -2.65
N GLU A 67 -6.03 4.04 -3.51
CA GLU A 67 -6.57 2.71 -3.73
C GLU A 67 -6.46 1.83 -2.48
N ALA A 68 -5.31 1.85 -1.79
CA ALA A 68 -5.12 1.11 -0.55
C ALA A 68 -6.10 1.55 0.55
N LYS A 69 -6.34 2.86 0.69
CA LYS A 69 -7.34 3.41 1.63
C LYS A 69 -8.75 2.93 1.30
N LYS A 70 -9.11 2.91 0.01
CA LYS A 70 -10.43 2.43 -0.44
C LYS A 70 -10.61 0.95 -0.13
N GLN A 71 -9.63 0.11 -0.48
CA GLN A 71 -9.68 -1.33 -0.21
C GLN A 71 -9.72 -1.63 1.29
N ALA A 72 -8.99 -0.87 2.11
CA ALA A 72 -9.02 -1.00 3.57
C ALA A 72 -10.42 -0.68 4.14
N ALA A 73 -11.06 0.39 3.64
CA ALA A 73 -12.41 0.76 4.07
C ALA A 73 -13.47 -0.27 3.64
N GLU A 74 -13.39 -0.77 2.40
CA GLU A 74 -14.29 -1.83 1.89
C GLU A 74 -14.11 -3.13 2.68
N SER A 75 -12.86 -3.52 2.97
CA SER A 75 -12.55 -4.70 3.76
C SER A 75 -13.07 -4.59 5.19
N ALA A 76 -12.89 -3.43 5.84
CA ALA A 76 -13.41 -3.19 7.18
C ALA A 76 -14.93 -3.31 7.24
N LYS A 77 -15.64 -2.77 6.24
CA LYS A 77 -17.09 -2.94 6.13
C LYS A 77 -17.49 -4.41 5.93
N ARG A 78 -16.79 -5.12 5.04
CA ARG A 78 -17.10 -6.54 4.78
C ARG A 78 -16.85 -7.41 6.00
N ILE A 79 -15.82 -7.13 6.79
CA ILE A 79 -15.56 -7.82 8.06
C ILE A 79 -16.73 -7.64 9.02
N GLN A 80 -17.25 -6.42 9.18
CA GLN A 80 -18.40 -6.17 10.05
C GLN A 80 -19.67 -6.89 9.58
N GLU A 81 -19.89 -6.99 8.27
CA GLU A 81 -21.00 -7.78 7.70
C GLU A 81 -20.84 -9.26 8.01
N LEU A 82 -19.64 -9.81 7.79
CA LEU A 82 -19.32 -11.22 8.08
C LEU A 82 -19.43 -11.55 9.57
N GLU A 83 -19.06 -10.64 10.47
CA GLU A 83 -19.23 -10.82 11.91
C GLU A 83 -20.71 -10.93 12.29
N LYS A 84 -21.58 -10.11 11.68
CA LYS A 84 -23.03 -10.21 11.88
C LYS A 84 -23.60 -11.51 11.30
N GLU A 85 -23.19 -11.87 10.09
CA GLU A 85 -23.55 -13.15 9.47
C GLU A 85 -23.12 -14.33 10.36
N LEU A 86 -21.92 -14.30 10.94
CA LEU A 86 -21.44 -15.35 11.86
C LEU A 86 -22.26 -15.45 13.15
N VAL A 87 -22.73 -14.34 13.71
CA VAL A 87 -23.60 -14.35 14.88
C VAL A 87 -24.94 -15.00 14.53
N LEU A 88 -25.58 -14.56 13.43
CA LEU A 88 -26.82 -15.14 12.94
C LEU A 88 -26.69 -16.64 12.66
N LEU A 89 -25.60 -17.06 12.04
CA LEU A 89 -25.36 -18.45 11.68
C LEU A 89 -25.10 -19.33 12.92
N LYS A 90 -24.52 -18.78 13.98
CA LYS A 90 -24.41 -19.48 15.28
C LYS A 90 -25.77 -19.65 15.95
N GLU A 91 -26.58 -18.59 15.96
CA GLU A 91 -27.95 -18.62 16.52
C GLU A 91 -28.84 -19.60 15.73
N GLU A 92 -28.74 -19.60 14.40
CA GLU A 92 -29.39 -20.59 13.54
C GLU A 92 -28.92 -22.00 13.85
N ARG A 93 -27.61 -22.24 13.97
CA ARG A 93 -27.09 -23.57 14.28
C ARG A 93 -27.64 -24.09 15.61
N GLU A 94 -27.78 -23.21 16.61
CA GLU A 94 -28.36 -23.56 17.91
C GLU A 94 -29.88 -23.76 17.84
N SER A 95 -30.57 -23.02 16.96
CA SER A 95 -32.00 -23.17 16.75
C SER A 95 -32.38 -24.32 15.83
N LEU A 96 -31.47 -24.83 14.99
CA LEU A 96 -31.71 -25.98 14.10
C LEU A 96 -32.22 -27.23 14.82
N GLU A 97 -31.83 -27.43 16.08
CA GLU A 97 -32.33 -28.55 16.91
C GLU A 97 -33.81 -28.38 17.32
N ARG A 98 -34.36 -27.18 17.20
CA ARG A 98 -35.68 -26.78 17.74
C ARG A 98 -36.60 -26.16 16.69
N VAL A 99 -36.07 -25.69 15.57
CA VAL A 99 -36.82 -24.99 14.53
C VAL A 99 -37.71 -25.99 13.79
N THR A 100 -38.95 -25.58 13.55
CA THR A 100 -39.90 -26.40 12.80
C THR A 100 -39.87 -26.07 11.30
N MET A 101 -40.28 -27.02 10.47
CA MET A 101 -40.33 -26.82 9.02
C MET A 101 -41.28 -25.66 8.63
N ASP A 102 -42.34 -25.44 9.40
CA ASP A 102 -43.27 -24.33 9.19
C ASP A 102 -42.62 -22.97 9.47
N GLU A 103 -41.81 -22.85 10.53
CA GLU A 103 -41.03 -21.64 10.83
C GLU A 103 -39.98 -21.35 9.74
N ILE A 104 -39.38 -22.39 9.15
CA ILE A 104 -38.47 -22.24 8.00
C ILE A 104 -39.24 -21.72 6.77
N PHE A 105 -40.43 -22.23 6.49
CA PHE A 105 -41.24 -21.77 5.36
C PHE A 105 -41.83 -20.36 5.55
N GLU A 106 -42.07 -19.92 6.79
CA GLU A 106 -42.42 -18.52 7.08
C GLU A 106 -41.23 -17.58 6.88
N ARG A 107 -40.03 -18.03 7.25
CA ARG A 107 -38.80 -17.26 7.10
C ARG A 107 -38.32 -17.22 5.63
N GLU A 108 -38.49 -18.30 4.89
CA GLU A 108 -38.10 -18.47 3.50
C GLU A 108 -39.27 -18.98 2.64
N PRO A 109 -40.23 -18.11 2.27
CA PRO A 109 -41.39 -18.50 1.48
C PRO A 109 -41.02 -19.02 0.08
N GLU A 110 -39.87 -18.63 -0.46
CA GLU A 110 -39.36 -19.13 -1.74
C GLU A 110 -39.03 -20.64 -1.70
N MET A 111 -38.58 -21.16 -0.56
CA MET A 111 -38.36 -22.61 -0.41
C MET A 111 -39.68 -23.38 -0.50
N ARG A 112 -40.74 -22.84 0.10
CA ARG A 112 -42.09 -23.44 0.04
C ARG A 112 -42.63 -23.45 -1.39
N GLU A 113 -42.42 -22.36 -2.13
CA GLU A 113 -42.84 -22.27 -3.53
C GLU A 113 -42.09 -23.29 -4.40
N LYS A 114 -40.77 -23.39 -4.26
CA LYS A 114 -39.95 -24.39 -4.96
C LYS A 114 -40.38 -25.82 -4.67
N PHE A 115 -40.64 -26.15 -3.40
CA PHE A 115 -41.16 -27.47 -3.03
C PHE A 115 -42.51 -27.76 -3.70
N ASN A 116 -43.43 -26.80 -3.67
CA ASN A 116 -44.73 -26.94 -4.33
C ASN A 116 -44.62 -27.10 -5.85
N GLU A 117 -43.65 -26.44 -6.48
CA GLU A 117 -43.38 -26.62 -7.91
C GLU A 117 -42.80 -27.99 -8.24
N GLN A 118 -41.87 -28.51 -7.44
CA GLN A 118 -41.30 -29.84 -7.62
C GLN A 118 -42.37 -30.92 -7.48
N ILE A 119 -43.26 -30.79 -6.48
CA ILE A 119 -44.41 -31.69 -6.31
C ILE A 119 -45.35 -31.63 -7.52
N LYS A 120 -45.62 -30.43 -8.07
CA LYS A 120 -46.45 -30.28 -9.27
C LYS A 120 -45.81 -30.90 -10.52
N LYS A 121 -44.48 -30.94 -10.59
CA LYS A 121 -43.70 -31.50 -11.70
C LYS A 121 -43.37 -32.99 -11.52
N ASP A 122 -43.79 -33.60 -10.41
CA ASP A 122 -43.49 -34.99 -10.05
C ASP A 122 -41.96 -35.25 -9.92
N GLU A 123 -41.20 -34.21 -9.56
CA GLU A 123 -39.75 -34.23 -9.37
C GLU A 123 -39.42 -34.56 -7.91
N TRP A 124 -39.29 -35.86 -7.62
CA TRP A 124 -39.02 -36.37 -6.26
C TRP A 124 -37.53 -36.54 -5.92
N PHE A 125 -36.63 -36.34 -6.88
CA PHE A 125 -35.17 -36.53 -6.76
C PHE A 125 -34.39 -35.38 -7.41
#